data_AF-A0A6L4X418-F1
#
_entry.id   AF-A0A6L4X418-F1
#
_cell.length_a   1.000
_cell.length_b   1.000
_cell.length_c   1.000
_cell.angle_alpha   90.00
_cell.angle_beta   90.00
_cell.angle_gamma   90.00
#
_symmetry.space_group_name_H-M   'P 1'
#
loop_
_entity.id
_entity.type
_entity.pdbx_description
1 polymer ?
#
loop_
_entity_poly.entity_id
_entity_poly.type
_entity_poly.pdbx_seq_one_letter_code
_entity_poly.pdbx_strand_id
1 'polypeptide(L)'
;MSWRAYVFDTMTGLIRCPIDLPSFSWSVSVSDSAMATTRDKNAGEQDATGLRLPWGAVPARSAAARADLLCPDKRSIMLCWKTADDPSEIGTPIVGGSITPRTDTASDTSFTLASPLSLLADRYLIDERRFGTAAKGTTSSVISYRGLSRRGLAAEFGARVTGGKAGGILPIDWNYLGERGTENRDYHGYDIQNLDFKSFLTRLTNLENGPDCQFRPKLSDGSHFRWDFLAASDADVYLEQSSVVEFHYSPLGGTIEDLSIDHAGPTHRVYMTGAGAGDKMKCAMSENLTLVQQTDPWPLREAVESDNDIDDTSLLQRAAAGRLAGLDAPIMQIKGSVYFTDRDQAGHLLHPPGSFHTGERVHLWANGFPTLADGMYITRLMQMDGDESGKAQLTFDVMADPML
;
A
#
# COMPACT_ATOMS: atom_id res chain seq x y z
N MET A 1 -15.72 23.16 3.53
CA MET A 1 -14.35 22.59 3.44
C MET A 1 -14.29 21.41 4.38
N SER A 2 -13.87 20.24 3.90
CA SER A 2 -14.10 18.96 4.57
C SER A 2 -12.82 18.31 5.13
N TRP A 3 -11.62 18.73 4.70
CA TRP A 3 -10.38 18.24 5.30
C TRP A 3 -10.06 18.94 6.62
N ARG A 4 -9.59 18.17 7.59
CA ARG A 4 -8.92 18.66 8.79
C ARG A 4 -7.64 17.89 9.01
N ALA A 5 -6.63 18.57 9.52
CA ALA A 5 -5.38 17.94 9.90
C ALA A 5 -5.11 18.11 11.39
N TYR A 6 -4.45 17.11 11.96
CA TYR A 6 -4.12 17.08 13.38
C TYR A 6 -2.70 16.57 13.57
N VAL A 7 -1.97 17.21 14.48
CA VAL A 7 -0.70 16.69 14.97
C VAL A 7 -0.97 15.66 16.04
N PHE A 8 -0.27 14.52 15.99
CA PHE A 8 -0.32 13.49 17.03
C PHE A 8 1.08 12.97 17.38
N ASP A 9 1.19 12.32 18.54
CA ASP A 9 2.42 11.68 18.98
C ASP A 9 2.64 10.36 18.23
N THR A 10 3.74 10.23 17.48
CA THR A 10 4.01 9.05 16.63
C THR A 10 3.97 7.73 17.39
N MET A 11 4.46 7.71 18.64
CA MET A 11 4.52 6.48 19.44
C MET A 11 3.18 6.07 20.06
N THR A 12 2.39 7.04 20.52
CA THR A 12 1.20 6.77 21.34
C THR A 12 -0.11 6.95 20.58
N GLY A 13 -0.08 7.67 19.46
CA GLY A 13 -1.28 8.07 18.74
C GLY A 13 -2.01 9.26 19.36
N LEU A 14 -1.53 9.81 20.48
CA LEU A 14 -2.23 10.89 21.20
C LEU A 14 -2.31 12.16 20.35
N ILE A 15 -3.53 12.59 20.07
CA ILE A 15 -3.82 13.81 19.30
C ILE A 15 -3.50 15.02 20.16
N ARG A 16 -2.67 15.92 19.61
CA ARG A 16 -2.16 17.12 20.30
C ARG A 16 -3.04 18.33 20.02
N CYS A 17 -3.19 18.67 18.75
CA CYS A 17 -3.93 19.85 18.32
C CYS A 17 -4.25 19.79 16.81
N PRO A 18 -5.28 20.52 16.36
CA PRO A 18 -5.48 20.76 14.94
C PRO A 18 -4.32 21.59 14.37
N ILE A 19 -3.99 21.35 13.11
CA ILE A 19 -3.02 22.13 12.34
C ILE A 19 -3.63 22.49 10.99
N ASP A 20 -3.34 23.69 10.51
CA ASP A 20 -3.81 24.14 9.22
C ASP A 20 -2.79 23.80 8.13
N LEU A 21 -3.22 23.08 7.11
CA LEU A 21 -2.40 22.65 5.97
C LEU A 21 -2.93 23.35 4.72
N PRO A 22 -2.27 24.42 4.23
CA PRO A 22 -2.79 25.19 3.10
C PRO A 22 -2.91 24.40 1.79
N SER A 23 -2.01 23.43 1.60
CA SER A 23 -1.96 22.55 0.43
C SER A 23 -1.30 21.25 0.81
N PHE A 24 -1.77 20.15 0.24
CA PHE A 24 -1.16 18.83 0.38
C PHE A 24 -1.63 17.91 -0.73
N SER A 25 -0.81 16.92 -1.06
CA SER A 25 -1.23 15.78 -1.87
C SER A 25 -1.12 14.51 -1.04
N TRP A 26 -2.01 13.55 -1.29
CA TRP A 26 -2.03 12.29 -0.58
C TRP A 26 -2.26 11.14 -1.55
N SER A 27 -1.69 9.99 -1.21
CA SER A 27 -1.83 8.75 -1.97
C SER A 27 -1.99 7.57 -1.02
N VAL A 28 -2.92 6.68 -1.34
CA VAL A 28 -3.13 5.42 -0.64
C VAL A 28 -3.17 4.31 -1.67
N SER A 29 -2.38 3.25 -1.48
CA SER A 29 -2.38 2.06 -2.34
C SER A 29 -2.51 0.78 -1.52
N VAL A 30 -2.86 -0.34 -2.18
CA VAL A 30 -2.81 -1.69 -1.57
C VAL A 30 -1.59 -2.49 -2.03
N SER A 31 -1.04 -2.14 -3.20
CA SER A 31 0.13 -2.75 -3.83
C SER A 31 0.70 -1.83 -4.92
N ASP A 32 1.66 -2.32 -5.71
CA ASP A 32 2.01 -1.66 -6.98
C ASP A 32 0.74 -1.51 -7.83
N SER A 33 0.54 -0.30 -8.33
CA SER A 33 -0.64 0.16 -9.06
C SER A 33 -0.31 0.50 -10.51
N ALA A 34 0.96 0.44 -10.90
CA ALA A 34 1.40 0.79 -12.24
C ALA A 34 0.99 -0.29 -13.26
N MET A 35 0.63 0.14 -14.47
CA MET A 35 0.54 -0.74 -15.63
C MET A 35 1.95 -1.16 -16.07
N ALA A 36 2.57 -2.09 -15.32
CA ALA A 36 3.92 -2.56 -15.52
C ALA A 36 3.96 -4.07 -15.84
N THR A 37 4.96 -4.48 -16.60
CA THR A 37 5.22 -5.89 -17.00
C THR A 37 5.83 -6.71 -15.85
N THR A 38 5.41 -6.46 -14.62
CA THR A 38 6.06 -5.76 -13.50
C THR A 38 5.22 -5.93 -12.22
N ARG A 39 4.18 -6.79 -12.23
CA ARG A 39 3.19 -6.88 -11.14
C ARG A 39 3.76 -7.53 -9.87
N ASP A 40 4.28 -6.72 -8.96
CA ASP A 40 4.57 -7.13 -7.60
C ASP A 40 3.40 -6.79 -6.68
N LYS A 41 3.03 -7.74 -5.82
CA LYS A 41 1.90 -7.60 -4.88
C LYS A 41 2.19 -6.67 -3.70
N ASN A 42 3.45 -6.26 -3.48
CA ASN A 42 3.99 -5.31 -2.49
C ASN A 42 3.00 -4.75 -1.44
N ALA A 43 3.39 -4.66 -0.17
CA ALA A 43 2.50 -4.03 0.81
C ALA A 43 2.13 -2.58 0.43
N GLY A 44 0.85 -2.23 0.57
CA GLY A 44 0.32 -0.91 0.23
C GLY A 44 0.98 0.24 0.99
N GLU A 45 1.13 1.38 0.30
CA GLU A 45 1.76 2.59 0.84
C GLU A 45 0.72 3.68 1.14
N GLN A 46 1.07 4.58 2.07
CA GLN A 46 0.25 5.71 2.47
C GLN A 46 1.14 6.93 2.66
N ASP A 47 1.09 7.83 1.69
CA ASP A 47 1.99 8.97 1.67
C ASP A 47 1.20 10.28 1.62
N ALA A 48 1.75 11.29 2.28
CA ALA A 48 1.34 12.67 2.06
C ALA A 48 2.56 13.52 1.75
N THR A 49 2.47 14.29 0.67
CA THR A 49 3.55 15.09 0.12
C THR A 49 3.07 16.52 -0.18
N GLY A 50 3.97 17.39 -0.60
CA GLY A 50 3.63 18.79 -0.88
C GLY A 50 3.28 19.62 0.37
N LEU A 51 3.56 19.11 1.57
CA LEU A 51 3.27 19.80 2.82
C LEU A 51 4.25 20.96 2.99
N ARG A 52 3.74 22.17 2.76
CA ARG A 52 4.44 23.43 3.03
C ARG A 52 3.56 24.32 3.89
N LEU A 53 4.05 24.64 5.08
CA LEU A 53 3.29 25.40 6.07
C LEU A 53 3.98 26.72 6.39
N PRO A 54 3.30 27.87 6.26
CA PRO A 54 3.81 29.11 6.83
C PRO A 54 3.84 29.00 8.36
N TRP A 55 4.80 29.66 9.01
CA TRP A 55 4.93 29.59 10.47
C TRP A 55 3.69 30.07 11.25
N GLY A 56 2.83 30.87 10.61
CA GLY A 56 1.54 31.30 11.16
C GLY A 56 0.47 30.21 11.25
N ALA A 57 0.58 29.15 10.43
CA ALA A 57 -0.33 28.00 10.44
C ALA A 57 0.01 26.99 11.56
N VAL A 58 1.22 27.06 12.11
CA VAL A 58 1.65 26.21 13.21
C VAL A 58 1.10 26.77 14.53
N PRO A 59 0.30 26.02 15.29
CA PRO A 59 -0.37 26.52 16.51
C PRO A 59 0.60 26.60 17.71
N ALA A 60 1.68 27.35 17.56
CA ALA A 60 2.74 27.49 18.54
C ALA A 60 3.29 28.93 18.56
N ARG A 61 3.54 29.45 19.78
CA ARG A 61 3.94 30.85 20.00
C ARG A 61 5.44 31.08 20.14
N SER A 62 6.24 30.03 20.28
CA SER A 62 7.70 30.11 20.44
C SER A 62 8.42 29.20 19.46
N ALA A 63 9.68 29.50 19.16
CA ALA A 63 10.51 28.66 18.31
C ALA A 63 10.66 27.24 18.87
N ALA A 64 10.86 27.11 20.18
CA ALA A 64 10.94 25.81 20.86
C ALA A 64 9.63 25.00 20.74
N ALA A 65 8.47 25.66 20.86
CA ALA A 65 7.17 25.00 20.72
C ALA A 65 6.91 24.56 19.27
N ARG A 66 7.29 25.37 18.27
CA ARG A 66 7.22 24.95 16.85
C ARG A 66 8.14 23.76 16.58
N ALA A 67 9.35 23.80 17.13
CA ALA A 67 10.31 22.71 16.98
C ALA A 67 9.81 21.40 17.60
N ASP A 68 9.21 21.42 18.80
CA ASP A 68 8.63 20.22 19.42
C ASP A 68 7.38 19.72 18.70
N LEU A 69 6.51 20.62 18.21
CA LEU A 69 5.26 20.25 17.57
C LEU A 69 5.46 19.62 16.18
N LEU A 70 6.51 20.03 15.47
CA LEU A 70 6.87 19.51 14.14
C LEU A 70 8.17 18.71 14.17
N CYS A 71 8.49 18.10 15.31
CA CYS A 71 9.73 17.34 15.48
C CYS A 71 9.69 16.07 14.61
N PRO A 72 10.62 15.91 13.64
CA PRO A 72 10.65 14.73 12.78
C PRO A 72 10.67 13.43 13.58
N ASP A 73 9.98 12.41 13.08
CA ASP A 73 9.74 11.08 13.66
C ASP A 73 9.03 11.03 15.01
N LYS A 74 9.22 12.02 15.89
CA LYS A 74 8.55 12.13 17.19
C LYS A 74 7.09 12.59 17.06
N ARG A 75 6.78 13.30 15.98
CA ARG A 75 5.45 13.83 15.66
C ARG A 75 4.98 13.31 14.33
N SER A 76 3.68 13.16 14.23
CA SER A 76 2.98 12.71 13.05
C SER A 76 1.82 13.63 12.74
N ILE A 77 1.34 13.58 11.51
CA ILE A 77 0.14 14.29 11.07
C ILE A 77 -0.87 13.28 10.54
N MET A 78 -2.13 13.46 10.88
CA MET A 78 -3.25 12.74 10.26
C MET A 78 -4.13 13.72 9.47
N LEU A 79 -4.63 13.24 8.33
CA LEU A 79 -5.61 13.90 7.48
C LEU A 79 -6.97 13.23 7.70
N CYS A 80 -7.95 14.02 8.11
CA CYS A 80 -9.30 13.57 8.40
C CYS A 80 -10.29 14.23 7.44
N TRP A 81 -11.22 13.43 6.92
CA TRP A 81 -12.35 13.93 6.14
C TRP A 81 -13.58 14.09 7.03
N LYS A 82 -14.22 15.25 6.95
CA LYS A 82 -15.45 15.56 7.65
C LYS A 82 -16.65 15.45 6.74
N THR A 83 -17.61 14.65 7.17
CA THR A 83 -18.90 14.45 6.50
C THR A 83 -19.98 15.39 7.05
N ALA A 84 -19.84 15.82 8.31
CA ALA A 84 -20.73 16.78 8.98
C ALA A 84 -20.00 18.07 9.41
N ASP A 85 -20.77 19.15 9.53
CA ASP A 85 -20.26 20.48 9.92
C ASP A 85 -20.06 20.66 11.44
N ASP A 86 -20.16 19.60 12.24
CA ASP A 86 -19.99 19.69 13.71
C ASP A 86 -18.55 20.07 14.07
N PRO A 87 -18.28 21.26 14.65
CA PRO A 87 -16.93 21.69 14.96
C PRO A 87 -16.16 20.76 15.91
N SER A 88 -16.86 20.01 16.75
CA SER A 88 -16.29 19.09 17.75
C SER A 88 -15.84 17.75 17.16
N GLU A 89 -16.35 17.38 15.98
CA GLU A 89 -15.99 16.15 15.30
C GLU A 89 -14.62 16.28 14.62
N ILE A 90 -13.76 15.27 14.87
CA ILE A 90 -12.44 15.13 14.25
C ILE A 90 -12.59 14.77 12.75
N GLY A 91 -13.55 13.91 12.43
CA GLY A 91 -13.76 13.33 11.11
C GLY A 91 -13.14 11.94 10.96
N THR A 92 -13.33 11.34 9.80
CA THR A 92 -12.78 10.02 9.45
C THR A 92 -11.32 10.16 9.04
N PRO A 93 -10.36 9.51 9.72
CA PRO A 93 -8.97 9.55 9.30
C PRO A 93 -8.77 8.78 7.99
N ILE A 94 -8.11 9.40 7.02
CA ILE A 94 -7.87 8.83 5.68
C ILE A 94 -6.39 8.49 5.49
N VAL A 95 -5.50 9.37 5.94
CA VAL A 95 -4.05 9.19 5.87
C VAL A 95 -3.43 9.63 7.19
N GLY A 96 -2.38 8.93 7.62
CA GLY A 96 -1.54 9.38 8.72
C GLY A 96 -0.10 8.90 8.54
N GLY A 97 0.85 9.70 8.98
CA GLY A 97 2.27 9.36 8.89
C GLY A 97 3.16 10.27 9.72
N SER A 98 4.40 9.82 9.96
CA SER A 98 5.37 10.61 10.73
C SER A 98 5.99 11.71 9.89
N ILE A 99 6.28 12.84 10.52
CA ILE A 99 6.97 13.95 9.87
C ILE A 99 8.39 13.49 9.53
N THR A 100 8.75 13.54 8.25
CA THR A 100 10.10 13.24 7.76
C THR A 100 11.06 14.42 8.00
N PRO A 101 12.37 14.32 7.67
CA PRO A 101 13.26 15.47 7.75
C PRO A 101 12.68 16.70 7.05
N ARG A 102 12.64 17.81 7.78
CA ARG A 102 12.02 19.05 7.32
C ARG A 102 13.05 20.10 6.92
N THR A 103 12.66 20.98 6.01
CA THR A 103 13.45 22.15 5.63
C THR A 103 12.76 23.42 6.12
N ASP A 104 13.45 24.17 6.99
CA ASP A 104 12.94 25.41 7.56
C ASP A 104 13.49 26.62 6.79
N THR A 105 12.60 27.55 6.43
CA THR A 105 12.95 28.88 5.92
C THR A 105 12.47 29.95 6.90
N ALA A 106 12.78 31.22 6.63
CA ALA A 106 12.27 32.33 7.44
C ALA A 106 10.74 32.46 7.36
N SER A 107 10.10 32.03 6.27
CA SER A 107 8.66 32.17 6.04
C SER A 107 7.86 30.92 6.37
N ASP A 108 8.44 29.74 6.21
CA ASP A 108 7.73 28.48 6.21
C ASP A 108 8.62 27.28 6.57
N THR A 109 8.00 26.11 6.64
CA THR A 109 8.66 24.81 6.75
C THR A 109 8.02 23.84 5.76
N SER A 110 8.82 22.91 5.23
CA SER A 110 8.34 21.86 4.32
C SER A 110 8.85 20.47 4.73
N PHE A 111 8.02 19.46 4.53
CA PHE A 111 8.31 18.06 4.85
C PHE A 111 7.36 17.12 4.09
N THR A 112 7.55 15.82 4.24
CA THR A 112 6.58 14.78 3.82
C THR A 112 6.15 13.96 5.03
N LEU A 113 5.17 13.09 4.84
CA LEU A 113 4.81 12.08 5.84
C LEU A 113 5.34 10.72 5.41
N ALA A 114 6.00 10.01 6.32
CA ALA A 114 6.36 8.61 6.14
C ALA A 114 5.23 7.70 6.61
N SER A 115 4.85 6.76 5.75
CA SER A 115 3.88 5.71 6.06
C SER A 115 4.32 4.83 7.25
N PRO A 116 3.39 4.09 7.87
CA PRO A 116 3.74 3.07 8.87
C PRO A 116 4.75 2.05 8.34
N LEU A 117 4.63 1.66 7.07
CA LEU A 117 5.53 0.70 6.44
C LEU A 117 6.95 1.27 6.29
N SER A 118 7.07 2.55 5.94
CA SER A 118 8.36 3.26 5.88
C SER A 118 9.03 3.34 7.25
N LEU A 119 8.26 3.63 8.31
CA LEU A 119 8.77 3.59 9.69
C LEU A 119 9.23 2.18 10.12
N LEU A 120 8.55 1.15 9.63
CA LEU A 120 8.85 -0.25 9.93
C LEU A 120 10.01 -0.81 9.10
N ALA A 121 10.42 -0.15 8.01
CA ALA A 121 11.60 -0.50 7.22
C ALA A 121 12.92 -0.36 8.00
N ASP A 122 12.93 0.48 9.04
CA ASP A 122 14.07 0.64 9.94
C ASP A 122 13.95 -0.21 11.23
N ARG A 123 13.05 -1.19 11.24
CA ARG A 123 12.74 -2.04 12.41
C ARG A 123 13.03 -3.52 12.12
N TYR A 124 14.12 -4.00 12.72
CA TYR A 124 14.67 -5.33 12.46
C TYR A 124 14.25 -6.39 13.48
N LEU A 125 13.90 -7.58 13.04
CA LEU A 125 13.66 -8.74 13.92
C LEU A 125 14.98 -9.34 14.40
N ILE A 126 15.40 -8.98 15.61
CA ILE A 126 16.63 -9.49 16.21
C ILE A 126 16.48 -9.66 17.72
N ASP A 127 17.28 -10.53 18.31
CA ASP A 127 17.51 -10.57 19.76
C ASP A 127 18.72 -9.70 20.10
N GLU A 128 18.48 -8.47 20.57
CA GLU A 128 19.52 -7.48 20.85
C GLU A 128 20.51 -7.95 21.93
N ARG A 129 20.11 -8.88 22.79
CA ARG A 129 20.98 -9.38 23.87
C ARG A 129 21.96 -10.44 23.39
N ARG A 130 21.75 -11.01 22.20
CA ARG A 130 22.58 -12.09 21.62
C ARG A 130 23.31 -11.69 20.34
N PHE A 131 22.98 -10.54 19.76
CA PHE A 131 23.61 -10.10 18.53
C PHE A 131 25.09 -9.72 18.77
N GLY A 132 26.00 -10.34 18.01
CA GLY A 132 27.45 -10.12 18.14
C GLY A 132 28.10 -10.68 19.41
N THR A 133 27.38 -11.41 20.26
CA THR A 133 27.91 -11.89 21.55
C THR A 133 28.55 -13.27 21.50
N ALA A 134 28.46 -13.99 20.36
CA ALA A 134 29.08 -15.30 20.21
C ALA A 134 30.57 -15.17 19.84
N ALA A 135 31.27 -16.31 19.79
CA ALA A 135 32.71 -16.34 19.52
C ALA A 135 33.07 -15.55 18.25
N LYS A 136 34.16 -14.77 18.30
CA LYS A 136 34.64 -13.91 17.21
C LYS A 136 33.64 -12.82 16.76
N GLY A 137 32.74 -12.38 17.65
CA GLY A 137 31.76 -11.34 17.32
C GLY A 137 30.62 -11.83 16.41
N THR A 138 30.41 -13.15 16.34
CA THR A 138 29.32 -13.75 15.56
C THR A 138 28.00 -13.74 16.36
N THR A 139 26.90 -14.17 15.75
CA THR A 139 25.64 -14.42 16.44
C THR A 139 25.09 -15.80 16.11
N SER A 140 24.47 -16.44 17.10
CA SER A 140 23.76 -17.70 16.97
C SER A 140 22.27 -17.54 17.33
N SER A 141 21.76 -16.31 17.38
CA SER A 141 20.36 -16.06 17.67
C SER A 141 19.48 -16.59 16.55
N VAL A 142 18.40 -17.25 16.94
CA VAL A 142 17.34 -17.71 16.04
C VAL A 142 16.02 -17.37 16.68
N ILE A 143 15.14 -16.71 15.92
CA ILE A 143 13.76 -16.46 16.31
C ILE A 143 12.88 -17.38 15.48
N SER A 144 12.16 -18.27 16.16
CA SER A 144 11.37 -19.32 15.54
C SER A 144 9.88 -19.07 15.75
N TYR A 145 9.11 -19.11 14.66
CA TYR A 145 7.66 -19.15 14.70
C TYR A 145 7.16 -20.47 14.11
N ARG A 146 6.10 -21.02 14.69
CA ARG A 146 5.58 -22.34 14.34
C ARG A 146 4.05 -22.36 14.32
N GLY A 147 3.48 -22.96 13.28
CA GLY A 147 2.05 -23.20 13.14
C GLY A 147 1.22 -21.92 13.12
N LEU A 148 1.72 -20.84 12.51
CA LEU A 148 1.00 -19.59 12.32
C LEU A 148 0.42 -19.51 10.91
N SER A 149 -0.64 -18.73 10.71
CA SER A 149 -1.04 -18.30 9.36
C SER A 149 -0.07 -17.24 8.83
N ARG A 150 -0.14 -16.89 7.54
CA ARG A 150 0.72 -15.84 6.98
C ARG A 150 0.42 -14.48 7.64
N ARG A 151 -0.86 -14.12 7.81
CA ARG A 151 -1.24 -12.89 8.52
C ARG A 151 -0.89 -12.92 10.02
N GLY A 152 -0.97 -14.08 10.66
CA GLY A 152 -0.53 -14.26 12.04
C GLY A 152 0.98 -14.09 12.19
N LEU A 153 1.76 -14.66 11.27
CA LEU A 153 3.22 -14.48 11.21
C LEU A 153 3.58 -13.00 11.03
N ALA A 154 2.87 -12.27 10.15
CA ALA A 154 3.08 -10.84 9.96
C ALA A 154 2.77 -10.02 11.22
N ALA A 155 1.65 -10.31 11.89
CA ALA A 155 1.29 -9.65 13.14
C ALA A 155 2.33 -9.90 14.25
N GLU A 156 2.81 -11.13 14.41
CA GLU A 156 3.84 -11.48 15.40
C GLU A 156 5.18 -10.80 15.13
N PHE A 157 5.63 -10.78 13.87
CA PHE A 157 6.83 -10.05 13.46
C PHE A 157 6.67 -8.56 13.78
N GLY A 158 5.57 -7.94 13.35
CA GLY A 158 5.27 -6.53 13.55
C GLY A 158 5.22 -6.13 15.02
N ALA A 159 4.52 -6.90 15.85
CA ALA A 159 4.44 -6.67 17.29
C ALA A 159 5.81 -6.78 17.96
N ARG A 160 6.65 -7.72 17.51
CA ARG A 160 7.99 -7.89 18.08
C ARG A 160 8.96 -6.78 17.72
N VAL A 161 8.93 -6.29 16.48
CA VAL A 161 9.81 -5.18 16.06
C VAL A 161 9.34 -3.82 16.57
N THR A 162 8.10 -3.75 17.07
CA THR A 162 7.54 -2.57 17.74
C THR A 162 7.58 -2.72 19.27
N GLY A 163 6.51 -3.22 19.89
CA GLY A 163 6.35 -3.33 21.35
C GLY A 163 7.38 -4.23 22.03
N GLY A 164 8.06 -5.10 21.29
CA GLY A 164 9.16 -5.93 21.81
C GLY A 164 10.47 -5.19 22.06
N LYS A 165 10.58 -3.91 21.65
CA LYS A 165 11.82 -3.12 21.71
C LYS A 165 11.67 -1.84 22.52
N ALA A 166 12.78 -1.39 23.13
CA ALA A 166 12.81 -0.13 23.86
C ALA A 166 12.49 1.05 22.93
N GLY A 167 11.48 1.86 23.28
CA GLY A 167 11.03 2.98 22.45
C GLY A 167 10.46 2.55 21.08
N GLY A 168 10.10 1.29 20.91
CA GLY A 168 9.60 0.74 19.64
C GLY A 168 8.08 0.78 19.48
N ILE A 169 7.33 1.21 20.49
CA ILE A 169 5.87 1.26 20.44
C ILE A 169 5.42 2.22 19.34
N LEU A 170 4.55 1.73 18.46
CA LEU A 170 3.77 2.49 17.49
C LEU A 170 2.28 2.21 17.75
N PRO A 171 1.36 3.13 17.42
CA PRO A 171 -0.08 2.97 17.62
C PRO A 171 -0.68 2.08 16.52
N ILE A 172 -0.17 0.85 16.42
CA ILE A 172 -0.61 -0.16 15.46
C ILE A 172 -1.31 -1.27 16.23
N ASP A 173 -2.51 -1.63 15.78
CA ASP A 173 -3.26 -2.79 16.24
C ASP A 173 -2.93 -3.98 15.34
N TRP A 174 -2.15 -4.92 15.91
CA TRP A 174 -1.77 -6.17 15.25
C TRP A 174 -2.89 -7.20 15.43
N ASN A 175 -3.87 -7.20 14.52
CA ASN A 175 -5.14 -7.90 14.72
C ASN A 175 -5.07 -9.44 14.72
N TYR A 176 -3.96 -10.04 14.27
CA TYR A 176 -3.85 -11.49 14.02
C TYR A 176 -2.84 -12.22 14.92
N LEU A 177 -2.47 -11.64 16.07
CA LEU A 177 -1.52 -12.26 16.98
C LEU A 177 -1.95 -13.67 17.40
N GLY A 178 -1.01 -14.62 17.34
CA GLY A 178 -1.24 -16.02 17.64
C GLY A 178 -2.16 -16.79 16.67
N GLU A 179 -2.58 -16.21 15.55
CA GLU A 179 -3.45 -16.89 14.60
C GLU A 179 -2.78 -18.14 14.01
N ARG A 180 -3.50 -19.27 14.01
CA ARG A 180 -2.98 -20.58 13.62
C ARG A 180 -3.02 -20.79 12.11
N GLY A 181 -2.02 -21.51 11.60
CA GLY A 181 -1.89 -21.89 10.21
C GLY A 181 -0.75 -22.89 10.01
N THR A 182 -0.15 -22.90 8.83
CA THR A 182 0.87 -23.89 8.43
C THR A 182 2.29 -23.35 8.36
N GLU A 183 2.48 -22.04 8.52
CA GLU A 183 3.80 -21.42 8.39
C GLU A 183 4.72 -21.80 9.56
N ASN A 184 5.94 -22.20 9.19
CA ASN A 184 7.04 -22.47 10.11
C ASN A 184 8.27 -21.73 9.58
N ARG A 185 8.78 -20.76 10.35
CA ARG A 185 9.90 -19.91 9.92
C ARG A 185 10.94 -19.79 11.02
N ASP A 186 12.20 -19.84 10.61
CA ASP A 186 13.36 -19.53 11.44
C ASP A 186 14.06 -18.30 10.88
N TYR A 187 14.20 -17.29 11.73
CA TYR A 187 14.90 -16.06 11.40
C TYR A 187 16.22 -16.04 12.14
N HIS A 188 17.30 -16.22 11.38
CA HIS A 188 18.65 -16.28 11.90
C HIS A 188 19.24 -14.89 12.03
N GLY A 189 19.80 -14.55 13.20
CA GLY A 189 20.32 -13.21 13.45
C GLY A 189 21.48 -12.80 12.54
N TYR A 190 22.23 -13.75 11.97
CA TYR A 190 23.29 -13.43 11.01
C TYR A 190 22.76 -12.86 9.69
N ASP A 191 21.46 -13.06 9.40
CA ASP A 191 20.78 -12.62 8.18
C ASP A 191 20.06 -11.27 8.38
N ILE A 192 20.55 -10.43 9.31
CA ILE A 192 19.87 -9.19 9.73
C ILE A 192 19.53 -8.24 8.57
N GLN A 193 20.32 -8.26 7.49
CA GLN A 193 20.06 -7.45 6.29
C GLN A 193 18.72 -7.76 5.63
N ASN A 194 18.16 -8.94 5.90
CA ASN A 194 16.89 -9.42 5.38
C ASN A 194 15.80 -9.48 6.47
N LEU A 195 16.00 -8.87 7.64
CA LEU A 195 15.08 -8.98 8.79
C LEU A 195 14.39 -7.67 9.15
N ASP A 196 14.40 -6.65 8.29
CA ASP A 196 13.49 -5.52 8.46
C ASP A 196 12.05 -5.92 8.10
N PHE A 197 11.08 -5.24 8.72
CA PHE A 197 9.67 -5.59 8.54
C PHE A 197 9.15 -5.30 7.14
N LYS A 198 9.61 -4.23 6.46
CA LYS A 198 9.14 -3.88 5.12
C LYS A 198 9.54 -4.98 4.12
N SER A 199 10.82 -5.35 4.08
CA SER A 199 11.32 -6.41 3.20
C SER A 199 10.72 -7.78 3.55
N PHE A 200 10.48 -8.06 4.83
CA PHE A 200 9.76 -9.26 5.24
C PHE A 200 8.32 -9.28 4.71
N LEU A 201 7.55 -8.20 4.93
CA LEU A 201 6.16 -8.14 4.52
C LEU A 201 6.05 -8.20 2.99
N THR A 202 6.89 -7.48 2.26
CA THR A 202 6.97 -7.54 0.79
C THR A 202 7.21 -8.95 0.28
N ARG A 203 8.19 -9.68 0.85
CA ARG A 203 8.42 -11.08 0.46
C ARG A 203 7.24 -11.98 0.78
N LEU A 204 6.57 -11.75 1.91
CA LEU A 204 5.38 -12.52 2.30
C LEU A 204 4.21 -12.29 1.34
N THR A 205 3.94 -11.03 0.94
CA THR A 205 2.87 -10.68 0.00
C THR A 205 3.17 -11.14 -1.43
N ASN A 206 4.45 -11.24 -1.81
CA ASN A 206 4.88 -11.66 -3.14
C ASN A 206 5.01 -13.20 -3.28
N LEU A 207 4.77 -13.98 -2.23
CA LEU A 207 4.66 -15.44 -2.36
C LEU A 207 3.50 -15.83 -3.29
N GLU A 208 3.55 -17.04 -3.85
CA GLU A 208 2.39 -17.65 -4.50
C GLU A 208 1.21 -17.69 -3.51
N ASN A 209 0.09 -17.07 -3.91
CA ASN A 209 -1.08 -16.81 -3.05
C ASN A 209 -0.76 -15.99 -1.79
N GLY A 210 0.16 -15.04 -1.87
CA GLY A 210 0.47 -14.10 -0.79
C GLY A 210 -0.74 -13.24 -0.42
N PRO A 211 -0.95 -12.95 0.87
CA PRO A 211 -2.10 -12.18 1.34
C PRO A 211 -1.91 -10.70 1.03
N ASP A 212 -2.99 -10.02 0.67
CA ASP A 212 -2.99 -8.57 0.63
C ASP A 212 -2.94 -8.02 2.06
N CYS A 213 -2.16 -6.96 2.26
CA CYS A 213 -1.95 -6.34 3.57
C CYS A 213 -2.14 -4.83 3.50
N GLN A 214 -2.69 -4.23 4.56
CA GLN A 214 -2.91 -2.79 4.65
C GLN A 214 -2.86 -2.30 6.11
N PHE A 215 -2.42 -1.05 6.29
CA PHE A 215 -2.54 -0.32 7.56
C PHE A 215 -3.70 0.67 7.47
N ARG A 216 -4.88 0.37 7.99
CA ARG A 216 -6.04 1.29 7.91
C ARG A 216 -6.03 2.29 9.06
N PRO A 217 -6.03 3.61 8.79
CA PRO A 217 -6.15 4.62 9.84
C PRO A 217 -7.51 4.53 10.55
N LYS A 218 -7.50 4.73 11.87
CA LYS A 218 -8.71 4.85 12.68
C LYS A 218 -8.51 5.76 13.87
N LEU A 219 -9.62 6.24 14.41
CA LEU A 219 -9.68 6.79 15.76
C LEU A 219 -10.06 5.66 16.71
N SER A 220 -9.22 5.34 17.68
CA SER A 220 -9.56 4.34 18.69
C SER A 220 -10.46 4.88 19.78
N ASP A 221 -10.32 6.17 20.04
CA ASP A 221 -11.20 6.97 20.87
C ASP A 221 -11.17 8.42 20.33
N GLY A 222 -11.89 9.33 20.98
CA GLY A 222 -11.91 10.74 20.57
C GLY A 222 -10.59 11.50 20.74
N SER A 223 -9.50 10.87 21.19
CA SER A 223 -8.19 11.52 21.42
C SER A 223 -6.98 10.73 20.92
N HIS A 224 -7.16 9.52 20.40
CA HIS A 224 -6.07 8.66 19.91
C HIS A 224 -6.32 8.19 18.48
N PHE A 225 -5.32 8.42 17.65
CA PHE A 225 -5.18 7.86 16.33
C PHE A 225 -4.43 6.52 16.39
N ARG A 226 -4.87 5.54 15.59
CA ARG A 226 -4.21 4.24 15.44
C ARG A 226 -4.26 3.75 14.00
N TRP A 227 -3.44 2.76 13.66
CA TRP A 227 -3.58 1.96 12.45
C TRP A 227 -4.03 0.55 12.79
N ASP A 228 -5.04 0.04 12.09
CA ASP A 228 -5.33 -1.38 12.05
C ASP A 228 -4.44 -2.05 11.01
N PHE A 229 -3.63 -3.02 11.43
CA PHE A 229 -3.01 -3.93 10.49
C PHE A 229 -4.06 -4.96 10.05
N LEU A 230 -4.45 -4.90 8.78
CA LEU A 230 -5.37 -5.82 8.14
C LEU A 230 -4.63 -6.65 7.10
N ALA A 231 -4.92 -7.94 7.06
CA ALA A 231 -4.30 -8.85 6.13
C ALA A 231 -5.27 -9.97 5.75
N ALA A 232 -5.25 -10.32 4.47
CA ALA A 232 -6.05 -11.40 3.92
C ALA A 232 -5.65 -12.76 4.53
N SER A 233 -6.57 -13.72 4.45
CA SER A 233 -6.34 -15.05 5.03
C SER A 233 -5.52 -15.94 4.10
N ASP A 234 -5.09 -17.11 4.58
CA ASP A 234 -4.42 -18.10 3.73
C ASP A 234 -5.40 -18.74 2.70
N ALA A 235 -6.72 -18.61 2.91
CA ALA A 235 -7.76 -19.19 2.06
C ALA A 235 -8.33 -18.21 1.02
N ASP A 236 -8.36 -16.93 1.36
CA ASP A 236 -8.72 -15.83 0.45
C ASP A 236 -7.64 -14.75 0.57
N VAL A 237 -6.94 -14.52 -0.54
CA VAL A 237 -5.78 -13.64 -0.63
C VAL A 237 -6.16 -12.17 -0.68
N TYR A 238 -7.45 -11.85 -0.80
CA TYR A 238 -7.95 -10.48 -0.81
C TYR A 238 -8.44 -10.06 0.57
N LEU A 239 -8.31 -8.75 0.87
CA LEU A 239 -8.82 -8.19 2.12
C LEU A 239 -10.33 -8.40 2.22
N GLU A 240 -10.79 -8.78 3.41
CA GLU A 240 -12.23 -8.90 3.70
C GLU A 240 -12.92 -7.55 3.52
N GLN A 241 -14.08 -7.56 2.87
CA GLN A 241 -14.90 -6.37 2.60
C GLN A 241 -16.32 -6.59 3.09
N SER A 242 -16.93 -5.54 3.65
CA SER A 242 -18.30 -5.57 4.17
C SER A 242 -19.35 -5.13 3.14
N SER A 243 -18.93 -4.40 2.12
CA SER A 243 -19.79 -3.89 1.05
C SER A 243 -19.02 -3.78 -0.26
N VAL A 244 -19.73 -3.67 -1.37
CA VAL A 244 -19.17 -3.40 -2.69
C VAL A 244 -19.63 -2.01 -3.11
N VAL A 245 -18.67 -1.12 -3.34
CA VAL A 245 -18.97 0.23 -3.87
C VAL A 245 -19.17 0.16 -5.38
N GLU A 246 -20.12 0.97 -5.87
CA GLU A 246 -20.41 1.08 -7.29
C GLU A 246 -20.05 2.46 -7.83
N PHE A 247 -19.31 2.49 -8.93
CA PHE A 247 -19.01 3.70 -9.68
C PHE A 247 -19.74 3.65 -11.02
N HIS A 248 -20.39 4.74 -11.39
CA HIS A 248 -21.16 4.84 -12.63
C HIS A 248 -20.56 5.90 -13.53
N TYR A 249 -20.15 5.53 -14.73
CA TYR A 249 -19.66 6.42 -15.78
C TYR A 249 -20.68 6.51 -16.93
N SER A 250 -20.92 7.74 -17.38
CA SER A 250 -21.51 8.02 -18.69
C SER A 250 -20.97 9.35 -19.25
N PRO A 251 -20.97 9.57 -20.57
CA PRO A 251 -20.49 10.82 -21.17
C PRO A 251 -21.18 12.10 -20.66
N LEU A 252 -22.39 11.98 -20.11
CA LEU A 252 -23.21 13.12 -19.66
C LEU A 252 -23.38 13.19 -18.14
N GLY A 253 -22.63 12.38 -17.39
CA GLY A 253 -22.65 12.37 -15.93
C GLY A 253 -22.39 11.00 -15.33
N GLY A 254 -22.43 10.91 -14.01
CA GLY A 254 -22.09 9.69 -13.31
C GLY A 254 -21.58 10.02 -11.92
N THR A 255 -21.10 9.00 -11.22
CA THR A 255 -20.42 9.15 -9.93
C THR A 255 -18.90 9.05 -10.07
N ILE A 256 -18.41 8.77 -11.28
CA ILE A 256 -16.99 8.81 -11.65
C ILE A 256 -16.86 9.53 -13.00
N GLU A 257 -15.94 10.47 -13.06
CA GLU A 257 -15.69 11.37 -14.18
C GLU A 257 -14.28 11.16 -14.75
N ASP A 258 -13.95 11.86 -15.83
CA ASP A 258 -12.60 11.88 -16.41
C ASP A 258 -12.02 10.47 -16.63
N LEU A 259 -12.85 9.52 -17.08
CA LEU A 259 -12.43 8.15 -17.28
C LEU A 259 -11.32 8.09 -18.33
N SER A 260 -10.20 7.47 -17.99
CA SER A 260 -9.08 7.21 -18.91
C SER A 260 -8.73 5.73 -18.86
N ILE A 261 -8.45 5.15 -20.03
CA ILE A 261 -8.09 3.74 -20.15
C ILE A 261 -6.71 3.66 -20.80
N ASP A 262 -5.77 3.13 -20.04
CA ASP A 262 -4.45 2.79 -20.55
C ASP A 262 -4.51 1.37 -21.13
N HIS A 263 -3.94 1.16 -22.31
CA HIS A 263 -3.89 -0.15 -22.98
C HIS A 263 -2.44 -0.60 -23.13
N ALA A 264 -2.18 -1.90 -22.94
CA ALA A 264 -0.89 -2.51 -23.22
C ALA A 264 -1.06 -3.84 -23.97
N GLY A 265 -0.26 -4.03 -25.01
CA GLY A 265 -0.21 -5.28 -25.76
C GLY A 265 0.49 -6.41 -24.99
N PRO A 266 0.28 -7.66 -25.40
CA PRO A 266 0.74 -8.86 -24.70
C PRO A 266 2.27 -9.04 -24.75
N THR A 267 2.79 -9.81 -23.80
CA THR A 267 4.13 -10.39 -23.79
C THR A 267 4.03 -11.87 -24.12
N HIS A 268 4.86 -12.35 -25.04
CA HIS A 268 4.77 -13.70 -25.58
C HIS A 268 5.85 -14.62 -25.04
N ARG A 269 6.95 -14.06 -24.52
CA ARG A 269 8.04 -14.80 -23.88
C ARG A 269 8.54 -14.10 -22.65
N VAL A 270 8.87 -14.90 -21.65
CA VAL A 270 9.55 -14.46 -20.43
C VAL A 270 10.81 -15.30 -20.27
N TYR A 271 11.95 -14.62 -20.18
CA TYR A 271 13.23 -15.20 -19.78
C TYR A 271 13.45 -14.89 -18.30
N MET A 272 13.60 -15.92 -17.48
CA MET A 272 13.81 -15.75 -16.04
C MET A 272 15.19 -16.25 -15.63
N THR A 273 15.92 -15.46 -14.85
CA THR A 273 17.19 -15.86 -14.25
C THR A 273 17.03 -16.08 -12.75
N GLY A 274 17.72 -17.10 -12.22
CA GLY A 274 17.67 -17.51 -10.81
C GLY A 274 19.02 -17.36 -10.11
N ALA A 275 19.18 -18.07 -8.99
CA ALA A 275 20.43 -18.11 -8.24
C ALA A 275 21.64 -18.54 -9.11
N GLY A 276 22.83 -18.11 -8.71
CA GLY A 276 24.09 -18.39 -9.40
C GLY A 276 24.72 -17.16 -10.05
N ALA A 277 25.91 -17.34 -10.62
CA ALA A 277 26.67 -16.27 -11.26
C ALA A 277 27.35 -16.76 -12.54
N GLY A 278 27.43 -15.87 -13.54
CA GLY A 278 28.07 -16.17 -14.82
C GLY A 278 27.41 -17.34 -15.55
N ASP A 279 28.21 -18.32 -15.97
CA ASP A 279 27.77 -19.52 -16.68
C ASP A 279 27.02 -20.55 -15.81
N LYS A 280 26.96 -20.32 -14.49
CA LYS A 280 26.21 -21.16 -13.54
C LYS A 280 24.86 -20.58 -13.14
N MET A 281 24.46 -19.45 -13.71
CA MET A 281 23.17 -18.83 -13.46
C MET A 281 22.06 -19.77 -13.90
N LYS A 282 21.07 -20.01 -13.02
CA LYS A 282 19.88 -20.75 -13.38
C LYS A 282 19.06 -19.92 -14.36
N CYS A 283 18.52 -20.56 -15.40
CA CYS A 283 17.68 -19.89 -16.39
C CYS A 283 16.44 -20.74 -16.65
N ALA A 284 15.30 -20.08 -16.87
CA ALA A 284 14.07 -20.68 -17.35
C ALA A 284 13.43 -19.79 -18.42
N MET A 285 12.62 -20.40 -19.29
CA MET A 285 11.86 -19.69 -20.32
C MET A 285 10.42 -20.21 -20.31
N SER A 286 9.47 -19.29 -20.47
CA SER A 286 8.09 -19.60 -20.81
C SER A 286 7.68 -18.87 -22.09
N GLU A 287 6.84 -19.51 -22.91
CA GLU A 287 6.41 -18.98 -24.21
C GLU A 287 4.94 -19.30 -24.50
N ASN A 288 4.23 -18.31 -25.07
CA ASN A 288 2.92 -18.44 -25.69
C ASN A 288 2.91 -17.63 -27.00
N LEU A 289 2.98 -18.32 -28.14
CA LEU A 289 2.99 -17.69 -29.48
C LEU A 289 1.63 -17.64 -30.16
N THR A 290 0.55 -17.99 -29.45
CA THR A 290 -0.80 -18.09 -30.06
C THR A 290 -1.18 -16.80 -30.79
N LEU A 291 -0.96 -15.64 -30.14
CA LEU A 291 -1.23 -14.32 -30.70
C LEU A 291 -0.27 -13.87 -31.81
N VAL A 292 0.92 -14.46 -31.90
CA VAL A 292 1.90 -14.19 -32.98
C VAL A 292 1.58 -15.01 -34.23
N GLN A 293 0.91 -16.15 -34.06
CA GLN A 293 0.64 -17.12 -35.14
C GLN A 293 -0.74 -16.95 -35.80
N GLN A 294 -1.56 -16.01 -35.34
CA GLN A 294 -2.88 -15.75 -35.90
C GLN A 294 -2.81 -15.02 -37.25
N THR A 295 -3.96 -14.93 -37.94
CA THR A 295 -4.05 -14.33 -39.28
C THR A 295 -3.72 -12.83 -39.29
N ASP A 296 -4.07 -12.11 -38.22
CA ASP A 296 -3.67 -10.71 -37.97
C ASP A 296 -2.73 -10.66 -36.75
N PRO A 297 -1.44 -10.95 -36.93
CA PRO A 297 -0.55 -11.32 -35.83
C PRO A 297 -0.11 -10.13 -35.00
N TRP A 298 0.01 -10.36 -33.69
CA TRP A 298 0.73 -9.44 -32.81
C TRP A 298 2.24 -9.50 -33.08
N PRO A 299 2.96 -8.37 -32.96
CA PRO A 299 4.42 -8.40 -32.96
C PRO A 299 4.91 -9.18 -31.74
N LEU A 300 5.92 -10.02 -31.94
CA LEU A 300 6.59 -10.73 -30.85
C LEU A 300 7.14 -9.72 -29.84
N ARG A 301 6.81 -9.92 -28.56
CA ARG A 301 7.30 -9.13 -27.43
C ARG A 301 7.84 -10.06 -26.35
N GLU A 302 8.97 -9.69 -25.79
CA GLU A 302 9.75 -10.52 -24.86
C GLU A 302 10.08 -9.71 -23.61
N ALA A 303 10.11 -10.39 -22.46
CA ALA A 303 10.47 -9.81 -21.17
C ALA A 303 11.59 -10.63 -20.51
N VAL A 304 12.38 -9.97 -19.65
CA VAL A 304 13.43 -10.59 -18.84
C VAL A 304 13.18 -10.24 -17.38
N GLU A 305 13.31 -11.23 -16.49
CA GLU A 305 13.11 -11.06 -15.05
C GLU A 305 14.14 -11.90 -14.27
N SER A 306 14.40 -11.55 -13.01
CA SER A 306 15.41 -12.21 -12.19
C SER A 306 14.95 -12.39 -10.74
N ASP A 307 15.17 -13.58 -10.18
CA ASP A 307 14.98 -13.87 -8.76
C ASP A 307 16.17 -14.67 -8.21
N ASN A 308 17.09 -13.98 -7.55
CA ASN A 308 18.34 -14.57 -7.06
C ASN A 308 18.13 -15.53 -5.87
N ASP A 309 16.94 -15.56 -5.27
CA ASP A 309 16.62 -16.45 -4.16
C ASP A 309 16.16 -17.84 -4.64
N ILE A 310 15.78 -17.97 -5.92
CA ILE A 310 15.37 -19.25 -6.52
C ILE A 310 16.57 -20.02 -7.07
N ASP A 311 17.03 -21.03 -6.32
CA ASP A 311 18.06 -21.99 -6.78
C ASP A 311 17.48 -23.26 -7.42
N ASP A 312 16.17 -23.49 -7.25
CA ASP A 312 15.47 -24.62 -7.86
C ASP A 312 14.94 -24.27 -9.27
N THR A 313 15.41 -25.00 -10.27
CA THR A 313 15.03 -24.77 -11.68
C THR A 313 13.54 -24.99 -11.96
N SER A 314 12.87 -25.89 -11.24
CA SER A 314 11.43 -26.14 -11.40
C SER A 314 10.58 -25.01 -10.79
N LEU A 315 11.04 -24.40 -9.70
CA LEU A 315 10.44 -23.19 -9.16
C LEU A 315 10.64 -22.02 -10.12
N LEU A 316 11.84 -21.88 -10.69
CA LEU A 316 12.13 -20.82 -11.67
C LEU A 316 11.26 -20.94 -12.93
N GLN A 317 11.03 -22.17 -13.40
CA GLN A 317 10.15 -22.41 -14.55
C GLN A 317 8.68 -22.12 -14.26
N ARG A 318 8.19 -22.44 -13.05
CA ARG A 318 6.84 -22.07 -12.61
C ARG A 318 6.69 -20.56 -12.48
N ALA A 319 7.69 -19.87 -11.96
CA ALA A 319 7.69 -18.42 -11.86
C ALA A 319 7.66 -17.76 -13.26
N ALA A 320 8.48 -18.23 -14.21
CA ALA A 320 8.42 -17.77 -15.60
C ALA A 320 7.05 -18.01 -16.26
N ALA A 321 6.42 -19.17 -16.00
CA ALA A 321 5.09 -19.50 -16.52
C ALA A 321 3.99 -18.64 -15.88
N GLY A 322 4.03 -18.45 -14.56
CA GLY A 322 3.09 -17.58 -13.84
C GLY A 322 3.20 -16.14 -14.32
N ARG A 323 4.42 -15.67 -14.60
CA ARG A 323 4.64 -14.34 -15.16
C ARG A 323 4.02 -14.19 -16.55
N LEU A 324 4.29 -15.15 -17.43
CA LEU A 324 3.74 -15.12 -18.78
C LEU A 324 2.21 -15.15 -18.77
N ALA A 325 1.59 -15.99 -17.94
CA ALA A 325 0.14 -16.08 -17.84
C ALA A 325 -0.54 -14.76 -17.37
N GLY A 326 0.20 -13.85 -16.74
CA GLY A 326 -0.30 -12.53 -16.36
C GLY A 326 -0.15 -11.47 -17.46
N LEU A 327 0.55 -11.77 -18.54
CA LEU A 327 0.95 -10.83 -19.59
C LEU A 327 0.65 -11.32 -21.01
N ASP A 328 0.21 -12.57 -21.20
CA ASP A 328 0.05 -13.21 -22.51
C ASP A 328 -1.22 -12.81 -23.27
N ALA A 329 -2.04 -11.94 -22.68
CA ALA A 329 -3.18 -11.29 -23.30
C ALA A 329 -3.02 -9.75 -23.32
N PRO A 330 -3.64 -9.05 -24.27
CA PRO A 330 -3.82 -7.60 -24.19
C PRO A 330 -4.52 -7.24 -22.88
N ILE A 331 -4.04 -6.18 -22.25
CA ILE A 331 -4.53 -5.72 -20.95
C ILE A 331 -4.89 -4.24 -21.02
N MET A 332 -5.79 -3.84 -20.12
CA MET A 332 -6.15 -2.45 -19.90
C MET A 332 -6.16 -2.11 -18.41
N GLN A 333 -5.96 -0.83 -18.11
CA GLN A 333 -6.12 -0.28 -16.78
C GLN A 333 -7.02 0.95 -16.84
N ILE A 334 -8.07 0.95 -16.02
CA ILE A 334 -9.02 2.05 -15.96
C ILE A 334 -8.65 2.99 -14.81
N LYS A 335 -8.73 4.29 -15.07
CA LYS A 335 -8.64 5.36 -14.07
C LYS A 335 -9.83 6.29 -14.22
N GLY A 336 -10.22 6.96 -13.16
CA GLY A 336 -11.27 7.98 -13.18
C GLY A 336 -11.22 8.85 -11.94
N SER A 337 -11.97 9.93 -11.93
CA SER A 337 -12.01 10.88 -10.82
C SER A 337 -13.35 10.86 -10.11
N VAL A 338 -13.34 10.98 -8.78
CA VAL A 338 -14.53 11.14 -7.96
C VAL A 338 -14.45 12.43 -7.15
N TYR A 339 -15.60 13.02 -6.86
CA TYR A 339 -15.70 14.13 -5.92
C TYR A 339 -16.36 13.64 -4.63
N PHE A 340 -15.61 13.67 -3.53
CA PHE A 340 -16.07 13.25 -2.20
C PHE A 340 -17.16 14.15 -1.60
N THR A 341 -17.46 15.25 -2.27
CA THR A 341 -18.55 16.16 -1.93
C THR A 341 -19.84 15.88 -2.68
N ASP A 342 -19.84 14.96 -3.65
CA ASP A 342 -21.03 14.63 -4.43
C ASP A 342 -22.09 13.99 -3.57
N ARG A 343 -23.34 14.38 -3.84
CA ARG A 343 -24.51 13.98 -3.04
C ARG A 343 -25.61 13.40 -3.90
N ASP A 344 -26.34 12.45 -3.32
CA ASP A 344 -27.61 11.97 -3.87
C ASP A 344 -28.70 13.07 -3.77
N GLN A 345 -29.89 12.77 -4.31
CA GLN A 345 -31.03 13.70 -4.26
C GLN A 345 -31.54 13.98 -2.83
N ALA A 346 -31.24 13.09 -1.87
CA ALA A 346 -31.57 13.26 -0.46
C ALA A 346 -30.49 14.05 0.30
N GLY A 347 -29.39 14.41 -0.35
CA GLY A 347 -28.28 15.15 0.22
C GLY A 347 -27.24 14.28 0.94
N HIS A 348 -27.29 12.94 0.83
CA HIS A 348 -26.26 12.06 1.37
C HIS A 348 -25.04 12.03 0.46
N LEU A 349 -23.84 11.97 1.03
CA LEU A 349 -22.62 11.80 0.24
C LEU A 349 -22.65 10.45 -0.49
N LEU A 350 -22.33 10.46 -1.79
CA LEU A 350 -22.31 9.23 -2.61
C LEU A 350 -21.15 8.33 -2.21
N HIS A 351 -19.95 8.89 -2.16
CA HIS A 351 -18.70 8.16 -1.97
C HIS A 351 -17.85 8.78 -0.85
N PRO A 352 -18.32 8.82 0.41
CA PRO A 352 -17.58 9.46 1.48
C PRO A 352 -16.24 8.73 1.73
N PRO A 353 -15.10 9.45 1.83
CA PRO A 353 -13.82 8.87 2.17
C PRO A 353 -13.86 8.00 3.42
N GLY A 354 -13.23 6.82 3.32
CA GLY A 354 -13.23 5.81 4.38
C GLY A 354 -14.47 4.91 4.41
N SER A 355 -15.44 5.07 3.49
CA SER A 355 -16.51 4.08 3.27
C SER A 355 -16.10 2.94 2.35
N PHE A 356 -15.04 3.12 1.59
CA PHE A 356 -14.38 2.12 0.76
C PHE A 356 -12.86 2.34 0.84
N HIS A 357 -12.09 1.29 0.58
CA HIS A 357 -10.65 1.30 0.72
C HIS A 357 -9.95 0.66 -0.48
N THR A 358 -8.68 1.01 -0.70
CA THR A 358 -7.85 0.27 -1.64
C THR A 358 -7.75 -1.20 -1.23
N GLY A 359 -7.69 -2.07 -2.23
CA GLY A 359 -7.75 -3.52 -2.10
C GLY A 359 -9.14 -4.11 -2.20
N GLU A 360 -10.20 -3.32 -2.00
CA GLU A 360 -11.57 -3.79 -2.05
C GLU A 360 -12.06 -3.96 -3.49
N ARG A 361 -12.99 -4.90 -3.70
CA ARG A 361 -13.67 -5.10 -4.98
C ARG A 361 -14.68 -3.99 -5.18
N VAL A 362 -14.79 -3.56 -6.42
CA VAL A 362 -15.67 -2.47 -6.84
C VAL A 362 -16.38 -2.87 -8.13
N HIS A 363 -17.59 -2.34 -8.33
CA HIS A 363 -18.29 -2.44 -9.60
C HIS A 363 -18.17 -1.12 -10.34
N LEU A 364 -17.54 -1.14 -11.51
CA LEU A 364 -17.49 0.02 -12.40
C LEU A 364 -18.47 -0.20 -13.56
N TRP A 365 -19.55 0.56 -13.58
CA TRP A 365 -20.47 0.62 -14.70
C TRP A 365 -19.96 1.65 -15.71
N ALA A 366 -19.55 1.20 -16.89
CA ALA A 366 -19.16 2.07 -17.98
C ALA A 366 -20.20 1.99 -19.10
N ASN A 367 -20.77 3.14 -19.47
CA ASN A 367 -21.71 3.23 -20.59
C ASN A 367 -21.31 4.38 -21.52
N GLY A 368 -21.26 4.15 -22.82
CA GLY A 368 -20.98 5.15 -23.83
C GLY A 368 -19.51 5.59 -23.92
N PHE A 369 -18.57 4.82 -23.38
CA PHE A 369 -17.15 5.10 -23.56
C PHE A 369 -16.69 4.68 -24.97
N PRO A 370 -15.93 5.50 -25.72
CA PRO A 370 -15.71 5.25 -27.16
C PRO A 370 -15.01 3.94 -27.53
N THR A 371 -14.13 3.42 -26.67
CA THR A 371 -13.29 2.23 -26.95
C THR A 371 -13.46 1.11 -25.93
N LEU A 372 -14.55 1.14 -25.15
CA LEU A 372 -14.84 0.14 -24.12
C LEU A 372 -16.30 -0.31 -24.29
N ALA A 373 -16.55 -1.61 -24.17
CA ALA A 373 -17.91 -2.14 -24.23
C ALA A 373 -18.76 -1.63 -23.07
N ASP A 374 -20.04 -1.38 -23.33
CA ASP A 374 -20.97 -1.01 -22.27
C ASP A 374 -21.18 -2.18 -21.31
N GLY A 375 -21.14 -1.92 -20.00
CA GLY A 375 -21.42 -2.94 -19.00
C GLY A 375 -20.79 -2.70 -17.64
N MET A 376 -20.91 -3.71 -16.79
CA MET A 376 -20.32 -3.75 -15.46
C MET A 376 -18.97 -4.45 -15.50
N TYR A 377 -17.95 -3.76 -15.02
CA TYR A 377 -16.61 -4.26 -14.82
C TYR A 377 -16.39 -4.53 -13.33
N ILE A 378 -16.22 -5.81 -12.97
CA ILE A 378 -15.85 -6.21 -11.61
C ILE A 378 -14.34 -6.08 -11.51
N THR A 379 -13.86 -5.13 -10.73
CA THR A 379 -12.43 -4.84 -10.55
C THR A 379 -12.12 -4.59 -9.09
N ARG A 380 -10.88 -4.19 -8.79
CA ARG A 380 -10.45 -3.77 -7.46
C ARG A 380 -9.93 -2.36 -7.51
N LEU A 381 -10.10 -1.62 -6.42
CA LEU A 381 -9.50 -0.30 -6.27
C LEU A 381 -8.04 -0.47 -5.84
N MET A 382 -7.09 -0.08 -6.67
CA MET A 382 -5.66 -0.29 -6.39
C MET A 382 -5.03 0.91 -5.71
N GLN A 383 -5.42 2.11 -6.14
CA GLN A 383 -4.87 3.35 -5.63
C GLN A 383 -5.91 4.47 -5.62
N MET A 384 -5.79 5.36 -4.64
CA MET A 384 -6.46 6.64 -4.56
C MET A 384 -5.44 7.74 -4.39
N ASP A 385 -5.51 8.77 -5.25
CA ASP A 385 -4.69 9.97 -5.18
C ASP A 385 -5.58 11.19 -5.05
N GLY A 386 -5.20 12.14 -4.21
CA GLY A 386 -5.93 13.39 -4.11
C GLY A 386 -5.08 14.51 -3.52
N ASP A 387 -5.72 15.65 -3.31
CA ASP A 387 -5.11 16.83 -2.74
C ASP A 387 -6.01 17.46 -1.65
N GLU A 388 -5.76 18.72 -1.28
CA GLU A 388 -6.60 19.46 -0.33
C GLU A 388 -8.03 19.73 -0.84
N SER A 389 -8.32 19.43 -2.11
CA SER A 389 -9.66 19.54 -2.66
C SER A 389 -10.55 18.35 -2.27
N GLY A 390 -11.77 18.34 -2.79
CA GLY A 390 -12.69 17.20 -2.68
C GLY A 390 -12.52 16.16 -3.79
N LYS A 391 -11.59 16.34 -4.73
CA LYS A 391 -11.39 15.45 -5.87
C LYS A 391 -10.34 14.39 -5.54
N ALA A 392 -10.60 13.14 -5.93
CA ALA A 392 -9.62 12.07 -5.91
C ALA A 392 -9.63 11.30 -7.24
N GLN A 393 -8.45 10.95 -7.73
CA GLN A 393 -8.27 10.00 -8.82
C GLN A 393 -8.22 8.58 -8.25
N LEU A 394 -9.00 7.70 -8.85
CA LEU A 394 -9.07 6.28 -8.56
C LEU A 394 -8.35 5.52 -9.69
N THR A 395 -7.48 4.60 -9.32
CA THR A 395 -6.86 3.65 -10.25
C THR A 395 -7.37 2.25 -9.93
N PHE A 396 -7.92 1.58 -10.94
CA PHE A 396 -8.46 0.23 -10.82
C PHE A 396 -7.44 -0.84 -11.23
N ASP A 397 -7.72 -2.09 -10.88
CA ASP A 397 -6.85 -3.22 -11.20
C ASP A 397 -6.74 -3.43 -12.71
N VAL A 398 -5.60 -3.97 -13.11
CA VAL A 398 -5.32 -4.30 -14.51
C VAL A 398 -6.11 -5.55 -14.88
N MET A 399 -6.85 -5.48 -15.98
CA MET A 399 -7.69 -6.57 -16.47
C MET A 399 -7.40 -6.85 -17.94
N ALA A 400 -7.86 -8.01 -18.42
CA ALA A 400 -7.84 -8.29 -19.85
C ALA A 400 -8.66 -7.23 -20.60
N ASP A 401 -8.16 -6.80 -21.75
CA ASP A 401 -8.91 -5.91 -22.63
C ASP A 401 -10.03 -6.71 -23.31
N PRO A 402 -11.32 -6.43 -23.05
CA PRO A 402 -12.42 -7.22 -23.61
C PRO A 402 -12.59 -7.00 -25.12
N MET A 403 -11.93 -6.01 -25.70
CA MET A 403 -12.06 -5.67 -27.11
C MET A 403 -11.01 -6.36 -27.99
N LEU A 404 -9.98 -7.01 -27.41
CA LEU A 404 -8.76 -7.46 -28.12
C LEU A 404 -8.37 -8.92 -27.87
#